data_AF-A0A241XFY3-F1
#
_entry.id   AF-A0A241XFY3-F1
#
_cell.length_a   1.000
_cell.length_b   1.000
_cell.length_c   1.000
_cell.angle_alpha   90.00
_cell.angle_beta   90.00
_cell.angle_gamma   90.00
#
_symmetry.space_group_name_H-M   'P 1'
#
loop_
_entity.id
_entity.type
_entity.pdbx_description
1 polymer ?
#
loop_
_entity_poly.entity_id
_entity_poly.type
_entity_poly.pdbx_seq_one_letter_code
_entity_poly.pdbx_strand_id
1 'polypeptide(L)'
;MTMKRVLLKGEFFAEWDGTLDEAAALAGVPVSDLAFHPDDLLAEVQELRRQAYRTESDPLRLEAEFDAIAAGTEPDLAAWVAAVQAIKARYPLPE
;
A
#
# COMPACT_ATOMS: atom_id res chain seq x y z
N MET A 1 -9.26 -9.60 -9.02
CA MET A 1 -8.09 -8.70 -9.04
C MET A 1 -8.61 -7.29 -9.35
N THR A 2 -7.98 -6.24 -8.83
CA THR A 2 -8.40 -4.86 -9.15
C THR A 2 -7.86 -4.50 -10.52
N MET A 3 -8.72 -3.99 -11.41
CA MET A 3 -8.29 -3.48 -12.72
C MET A 3 -7.43 -2.23 -12.53
N LYS A 4 -6.24 -2.21 -13.12
CA LYS A 4 -5.32 -1.07 -13.13
C LYS A 4 -5.20 -0.53 -14.54
N ARG A 5 -5.05 0.77 -14.68
CA ARG A 5 -4.78 1.42 -15.97
C ARG A 5 -3.33 1.13 -16.34
N VAL A 6 -3.14 0.64 -17.55
CA VAL A 6 -1.84 0.42 -18.19
C VAL A 6 -1.56 1.57 -19.14
N LEU A 7 -0.36 2.09 -19.06
CA LEU A 7 0.19 3.10 -19.95
C LEU A 7 1.13 2.43 -20.96
N LEU A 8 1.02 2.79 -22.23
CA LEU A 8 1.99 2.48 -23.27
C LEU A 8 2.75 3.75 -23.59
N LYS A 9 4.05 3.79 -23.30
CA LYS A 9 4.91 4.98 -23.48
C LYS A 9 4.34 6.24 -22.80
N GLY A 10 3.68 6.06 -21.67
CA GLY A 10 3.08 7.14 -20.88
C GLY A 10 1.65 7.52 -21.27
N GLU A 11 1.11 6.98 -22.36
CA GLU A 11 -0.28 7.22 -22.76
C GLU A 11 -1.19 6.09 -22.31
N PHE A 12 -2.44 6.41 -21.94
CA PHE A 12 -3.42 5.40 -21.57
C PHE A 12 -3.61 4.38 -22.70
N PHE A 13 -3.43 3.10 -22.36
CA PHE A 13 -3.51 2.00 -23.30
C PHE A 13 -4.76 1.14 -23.06
N ALA A 14 -4.91 0.62 -21.84
CA ALA A 14 -6.02 -0.26 -21.47
C ALA A 14 -6.19 -0.35 -19.94
N GLU A 15 -7.29 -0.94 -19.49
CA GLU A 15 -7.41 -1.47 -18.13
C GLU A 15 -7.03 -2.95 -18.12
N TRP A 16 -6.28 -3.37 -17.10
CA TRP A 16 -5.72 -4.72 -17.00
C TRP A 16 -5.65 -5.18 -15.55
N ASP A 17 -5.96 -6.44 -15.27
CA ASP A 17 -5.93 -7.01 -13.93
C ASP A 17 -4.82 -8.07 -13.73
N GLY A 18 -4.05 -8.38 -14.77
CA GLY A 18 -2.88 -9.27 -14.72
C GLY A 18 -1.54 -8.54 -14.60
N THR A 19 -0.45 -9.23 -14.96
CA THR A 19 0.92 -8.67 -14.97
C THR A 19 1.21 -7.86 -16.24
N LEU A 20 2.21 -6.96 -16.20
CA LEU A 20 2.66 -6.25 -17.40
C LEU A 20 3.28 -7.18 -18.44
N ASP A 21 3.93 -8.28 -18.01
CA ASP A 21 4.48 -9.29 -18.91
C ASP A 21 3.38 -10.00 -19.72
N GLU A 22 2.26 -10.35 -19.08
CA GLU A 22 1.10 -10.94 -19.76
C GLU A 22 0.46 -9.94 -20.74
N ALA A 23 0.31 -8.68 -20.31
CA ALA A 23 -0.21 -7.61 -21.18
C ALA A 23 0.71 -7.39 -22.40
N ALA A 24 2.03 -7.36 -22.19
CA ALA A 24 3.04 -7.21 -23.24
C ALA A 24 2.98 -8.36 -24.25
N ALA A 25 2.93 -9.60 -23.75
CA ALA A 25 2.81 -10.79 -24.59
C ALA A 25 1.53 -10.79 -25.44
N LEU A 26 0.40 -10.35 -24.87
CA LEU A 26 -0.88 -10.27 -25.58
C LEU A 26 -0.89 -9.16 -26.64
N ALA A 27 -0.33 -7.99 -26.32
CA ALA A 27 -0.33 -6.83 -27.20
C ALA A 27 0.79 -6.86 -28.26
N GLY A 28 1.77 -7.77 -28.13
CA GLY A 28 2.92 -7.84 -29.02
C GLY A 28 3.87 -6.64 -28.90
N VAL A 29 3.93 -6.02 -27.71
CA VAL A 29 4.77 -4.85 -27.42
C VAL A 29 5.84 -5.22 -26.38
N PRO A 30 6.98 -4.52 -26.34
CA PRO A 30 7.96 -4.71 -25.27
C PRO A 30 7.37 -4.34 -23.91
N VAL A 31 7.60 -5.17 -22.88
CA VAL A 31 7.18 -4.86 -21.50
C VAL A 31 7.79 -3.56 -20.98
N SER A 32 8.98 -3.18 -21.46
CA SER A 32 9.63 -1.91 -21.12
C SER A 32 8.86 -0.67 -21.58
N ASP A 33 7.96 -0.81 -22.55
CA ASP A 33 7.11 0.28 -23.03
C ASP A 33 5.81 0.37 -22.21
N LEU A 34 5.53 -0.61 -21.33
CA LEU A 34 4.35 -0.65 -20.49
C LEU A 34 4.66 -0.22 -19.06
N ALA A 35 3.72 0.49 -18.44
CA ALA A 35 3.74 0.80 -17.02
C ALA A 35 2.31 0.81 -16.45
N PHE A 36 2.14 0.50 -15.18
CA PHE A 36 0.88 0.83 -14.51
C PHE A 36 0.80 2.33 -14.25
N HIS A 37 -0.41 2.88 -14.26
CA HIS A 37 -0.63 4.27 -13.93
C HIS A 37 -0.18 4.56 -12.49
N PRO A 38 0.55 5.67 -12.24
CA PRO A 38 1.09 5.98 -10.91
C PRO A 38 0.01 6.07 -9.82
N ASP A 39 -1.14 6.67 -10.11
CA ASP A 39 -2.27 6.70 -9.17
C ASP A 39 -2.75 5.30 -8.75
N ASP A 40 -2.74 4.31 -9.65
CA ASP A 40 -3.21 2.96 -9.32
C ASP A 40 -2.19 2.24 -8.43
N LEU A 41 -0.89 2.47 -8.67
CA LEU A 41 0.19 2.01 -7.79
C LEU A 41 0.11 2.67 -6.41
N LEU A 42 -0.13 3.99 -6.37
CA LEU A 42 -0.31 4.74 -5.14
C LEU A 42 -1.52 4.23 -4.33
N ALA A 43 -2.66 4.05 -5.00
CA ALA A 43 -3.88 3.54 -4.37
C ALA A 43 -3.68 2.14 -3.78
N GLU A 44 -2.98 1.25 -4.49
CA GLU A 44 -2.64 -0.08 -4.00
C GLU A 44 -1.74 -0.04 -2.76
N VAL A 45 -0.67 0.75 -2.78
CA VAL A 45 0.21 0.90 -1.61
C VAL A 45 -0.56 1.48 -0.41
N GLN A 46 -1.43 2.46 -0.63
CA GLN A 46 -2.26 3.03 0.43
C GLN A 46 -3.23 2.01 1.02
N GLU A 47 -3.81 1.14 0.18
CA GLU A 47 -4.66 0.02 0.64
C GLU A 47 -3.87 -0.93 1.53
N LEU A 48 -2.70 -1.38 1.08
CA LEU A 48 -1.81 -2.27 1.83
C LEU A 48 -1.40 -1.68 3.18
N ARG A 49 -0.98 -0.40 3.18
CA ARG A 49 -0.67 0.31 4.43
C ARG A 49 -1.85 0.35 5.38
N ARG A 50 -3.04 0.68 4.88
CA ARG A 50 -4.24 0.83 5.70
C ARG A 50 -4.73 -0.51 6.26
N GLN A 51 -4.56 -1.60 5.52
CA GLN A 51 -4.81 -2.95 6.05
C GLN A 51 -3.82 -3.29 7.14
N ALA A 52 -2.52 -3.08 6.89
CA ALA A 52 -1.47 -3.32 7.86
C ALA A 52 -1.64 -2.50 9.14
N TYR A 53 -2.05 -1.23 9.06
CA TYR A 53 -2.35 -0.44 10.26
C TYR A 53 -3.46 -1.07 11.10
N ARG A 54 -4.58 -1.45 10.47
CA ARG A 54 -5.70 -2.09 11.16
C ARG A 54 -5.31 -3.39 11.86
N THR A 55 -4.40 -4.17 11.27
CA THR A 55 -4.06 -5.51 11.79
C THR A 55 -2.86 -5.50 12.73
N GLU A 56 -1.88 -4.62 12.52
CA GLU A 56 -0.57 -4.69 13.17
C GLU A 56 -0.29 -3.51 14.12
N SER A 57 -0.97 -2.36 13.97
CA SER A 57 -0.67 -1.13 14.72
C SER A 57 -1.84 -0.66 15.58
N ASP A 58 -3.04 -0.59 15.03
CA ASP A 58 -4.21 -0.01 15.71
C ASP A 58 -4.56 -0.73 17.02
N PRO A 59 -4.48 -2.08 17.12
CA PRO A 59 -4.68 -2.77 18.38
C PRO A 59 -3.67 -2.37 19.46
N LEU A 60 -2.39 -2.18 19.09
CA LEU A 60 -1.35 -1.79 20.06
C LEU A 60 -1.65 -0.43 20.68
N ARG A 61 -2.13 0.51 19.86
CA ARG A 61 -2.53 1.84 20.34
C ARG A 61 -3.76 1.77 21.24
N LEU A 62 -4.78 1.01 20.83
CA LEU A 62 -6.03 0.87 21.59
C LEU A 62 -5.77 0.33 23.00
N GLU A 63 -4.99 -0.74 23.12
CA GLU A 63 -4.66 -1.35 24.42
C GLU A 63 -3.86 -0.37 25.29
N ALA A 64 -2.83 0.29 24.72
CA ALA A 64 -2.02 1.26 25.46
C ALA A 64 -2.83 2.49 25.93
N GLU A 65 -3.74 2.99 25.09
CA GLU A 65 -4.66 4.08 25.46
C GLU A 65 -5.62 3.64 26.58
N PHE A 66 -6.18 2.42 26.49
CA PHE A 66 -7.08 1.90 27.51
C PHE A 66 -6.38 1.72 28.87
N ASP A 67 -5.21 1.07 28.89
CA ASP A 67 -4.43 0.84 30.11
C ASP A 67 -4.06 2.15 30.80
N ALA A 68 -3.69 3.17 30.03
CA ALA A 68 -3.38 4.50 30.54
C ALA A 68 -4.59 5.18 31.18
N ILE A 69 -5.75 5.12 30.52
CA ILE A 69 -7.01 5.64 31.08
C ILE A 69 -7.36 4.92 32.38
N ALA A 70 -7.22 3.59 32.42
CA ALA A 70 -7.51 2.78 33.60
C ALA A 70 -6.55 3.09 34.77
N ALA A 71 -5.28 3.37 34.47
CA ALA A 71 -4.26 3.71 35.46
C ALA A 71 -4.23 5.20 35.84
N GLY A 72 -4.92 6.07 35.09
CA GLY A 72 -4.83 7.53 35.26
C GLY A 72 -3.48 8.11 34.84
N THR A 73 -2.81 7.49 33.87
CA THR A 73 -1.48 7.87 33.36
C THR A 73 -1.54 8.27 31.89
N GLU A 74 -0.40 8.64 31.32
CA GLU A 74 -0.24 8.80 29.87
C GLU A 74 0.02 7.44 29.18
N PRO A 75 -0.42 7.26 27.93
CA PRO A 75 -0.21 6.02 27.18
C PRO A 75 1.23 5.87 26.69
N ASP A 76 1.82 4.69 26.91
CA ASP A 76 3.07 4.30 26.28
C ASP A 76 2.81 3.79 24.86
N LEU A 77 3.12 4.62 23.87
CA LEU A 77 2.89 4.35 22.46
C LEU A 77 4.13 3.83 21.72
N ALA A 78 5.21 3.46 22.41
CA ALA A 78 6.46 3.05 21.78
C ALA A 78 6.28 1.86 20.82
N ALA A 79 5.52 0.84 21.24
CA ALA A 79 5.23 -0.33 20.41
C ALA A 79 4.43 0.02 19.14
N TRP A 80 3.44 0.90 19.28
CA TRP A 80 2.67 1.41 18.14
C TRP A 80 3.55 2.15 17.14
N VAL A 81 4.42 3.05 17.61
CA VAL A 81 5.35 3.79 16.75
C VAL A 81 6.27 2.83 15.99
N ALA A 82 6.85 1.84 16.66
CA ALA A 82 7.71 0.84 16.03
C ALA A 82 6.97 0.07 14.92
N ALA A 83 5.73 -0.35 15.18
CA ALA A 83 4.91 -1.06 14.18
C ALA A 83 4.61 -0.16 12.97
N VAL A 84 4.24 1.10 13.19
CA VAL A 84 3.98 2.07 12.10
C VAL A 84 5.23 2.29 11.24
N GLN A 85 6.41 2.41 11.84
CA GLN A 85 7.66 2.57 11.09
C GLN A 85 7.96 1.34 10.23
N ALA A 86 7.78 0.14 10.78
CA ALA A 86 7.96 -1.11 10.03
C ALA A 86 6.98 -1.21 8.84
N ILE A 87 5.70 -0.83 9.03
CA ILE A 87 4.69 -0.82 7.96
C ILE A 87 5.08 0.17 6.85
N LYS A 88 5.53 1.37 7.21
CA LYS A 88 5.95 2.39 6.23
C LYS A 88 7.16 1.94 5.42
N ALA A 89 8.11 1.26 6.06
CA ALA A 89 9.28 0.70 5.40
C ALA A 89 8.90 -0.45 4.44
N ARG A 90 7.95 -1.31 4.83
CA ARG A 90 7.47 -2.43 4.00
C ARG A 90 6.66 -1.98 2.78
N TYR A 91 5.93 -0.87 2.90
CA TYR A 91 5.08 -0.35 1.82
C TYR A 91 5.44 1.12 1.55
N PRO A 92 6.57 1.46 0.93
CA PRO A 92 6.91 2.86 0.63
C PRO A 92 5.90 3.49 -0.33
N LEU A 93 5.54 4.76 -0.12
CA LEU A 93 4.71 5.47 -1.11
C LEU A 93 5.55 5.73 -2.36
N PRO A 94 5.01 5.51 -3.57
CA PRO A 94 5.67 5.90 -4.79
C PRO A 94 5.83 7.43 -4.84
N GLU A 95 6.94 7.90 -5.41
CA GLU A 95 7.22 9.33 -5.67
C GLU A 95 6.37 9.90 -6.82
#